data_AF-A0A661IEJ8-F1
#
_entry.id   AF-A0A661IEJ8-F1
#
_cell.length_a   1.000
_cell.length_b   1.000
_cell.length_c   1.000
_cell.angle_alpha   90.00
_cell.angle_beta   90.00
_cell.angle_gamma   90.00
#
_symmetry.space_group_name_H-M   'P 1'
#
loop_
_entity.id
_entity.type
_entity.pdbx_description
1 polymer ?
#
loop_
_entity_poly.entity_id
_entity_poly.type
_entity_poly.pdbx_seq_one_letter_code
_entity_poly.pdbx_strand_id
1 'polypeptide(L)'
;MTKSIFYIFVSYALILQTSLFAKEDNILESQPQILFKYKHLTKESTKVELKIKFNNAVLYLEQKQFQKAIKLFKQTEKIMKVASWLNIGIAYYKLKSRNNAYLYLKKIYDVKEASTQAPYSYMSAAYYLYKITNNKKFMKEIVSLSKKLPNLDEHTKRLIVDVHIELKDYRSALEVLKSMKYPIALKIAMLHIKLDEYESAMLYLNQAQGLVANDMMLNKVVWLKVFTSLKANNFNWLEDNLEIVLKRDKIFHTHIEMPLELFFNENKLSPKKYFDKSTKFNKNRKTDLIFYFSPYIFADNDEVKVESTQAFILKNEKNLNELDNIIEYNAILMKIIKDDPIKRAYKLQNLLNVDNKIYPYEYYNLALAYAQVDEFSKAYKYFNKAYGLQKANKLFAAMTLISADRMKVTLHKDKREALINNILIKKGMYNFFGQYIYKIIYDSTLVPDKKTLTMEYKKSIFFRSLYFLENVDKKGIRKDEALFTEFPKDPLVYMLTQVAREKDESDYQYISRIQDNMPRVYNN
;
A
#
# COMPACT_ATOMS: atom_id res chain seq x y z
N MET A 1 -26.06 -4.89 1.65
CA MET A 1 -26.12 -4.94 0.18
C MET A 1 -24.92 -4.17 -0.40
N THR A 2 -23.68 -4.62 -0.14
CA THR A 2 -22.44 -3.85 -0.47
C THR A 2 -21.17 -4.72 -0.27
N LYS A 3 -21.19 -6.01 -0.67
CA LYS A 3 -19.98 -6.88 -0.69
C LYS A 3 -19.37 -7.04 -2.09
N SER A 4 -19.83 -6.27 -3.07
CA SER A 4 -19.48 -6.49 -4.47
C SER A 4 -18.63 -5.38 -5.09
N ILE A 5 -18.52 -4.21 -4.47
CA ILE A 5 -18.05 -3.01 -5.18
C ILE A 5 -16.51 -2.99 -5.38
N PHE A 6 -15.70 -3.56 -4.48
CA PHE A 6 -14.23 -3.49 -4.60
C PHE A 6 -13.60 -4.54 -5.54
N TYR A 7 -14.06 -5.80 -5.46
CA TYR A 7 -13.72 -6.81 -6.47
C TYR A 7 -14.32 -6.47 -7.83
N ILE A 8 -15.44 -5.74 -7.88
CA ILE A 8 -15.93 -5.14 -9.12
C ILE A 8 -14.93 -4.09 -9.59
N PHE A 9 -14.43 -3.16 -8.78
CA PHE A 9 -13.64 -2.02 -9.27
C PHE A 9 -12.29 -2.34 -9.94
N VAL A 10 -11.49 -3.29 -9.45
CA VAL A 10 -10.25 -3.68 -10.18
C VAL A 10 -10.58 -4.47 -11.46
N SER A 11 -11.67 -5.24 -11.42
CA SER A 11 -12.23 -5.92 -12.59
C SER A 11 -12.90 -4.93 -13.57
N TYR A 12 -13.41 -3.81 -13.07
CA TYR A 12 -14.07 -2.74 -13.82
C TYR A 12 -13.05 -1.76 -14.41
N ALA A 13 -11.92 -1.53 -13.73
CA ALA A 13 -10.77 -0.77 -14.23
C ALA A 13 -10.05 -1.50 -15.37
N LEU A 14 -10.10 -2.84 -15.38
CA LEU A 14 -9.73 -3.67 -16.53
C LEU A 14 -10.71 -3.53 -17.71
N ILE A 15 -11.92 -2.98 -17.49
CA ILE A 15 -13.02 -2.90 -18.48
C ILE A 15 -13.30 -1.44 -18.95
N LEU A 16 -12.80 -0.40 -18.27
CA LEU A 16 -13.22 1.01 -18.45
C LEU A 16 -12.19 2.00 -19.04
N GLN A 17 -11.06 1.58 -19.58
CA GLN A 17 -10.18 2.52 -20.29
C GLN A 17 -10.76 2.90 -21.66
N THR A 18 -11.61 3.93 -21.70
CA THR A 18 -12.07 4.55 -22.95
C THR A 18 -12.06 6.07 -22.83
N SER A 19 -10.92 6.71 -23.11
CA SER A 19 -10.87 8.01 -23.81
C SER A 19 -9.45 8.55 -23.95
N LEU A 20 -9.05 8.71 -25.21
CA LEU A 20 -8.16 9.73 -25.79
C LEU A 20 -6.64 9.54 -25.66
N PHE A 21 -6.06 9.02 -26.75
CA PHE A 21 -4.68 9.23 -27.20
C PHE A 21 -4.72 9.58 -28.70
N ALA A 22 -3.93 10.57 -29.13
CA ALA A 22 -3.59 10.85 -30.54
C ALA A 22 -2.18 10.26 -30.79
N LYS A 23 -1.73 9.82 -31.97
CA LYS A 23 -2.05 10.06 -33.39
C LYS A 23 -1.63 8.75 -34.09
N GLU A 24 -2.57 8.06 -34.78
CA GLU A 24 -2.38 6.81 -35.58
C GLU A 24 -1.36 5.81 -35.00
N ASP A 25 -1.70 4.95 -34.03
CA ASP A 25 -2.47 3.74 -34.23
C ASP A 25 -3.39 3.47 -33.03
N ASN A 26 -4.69 3.57 -33.26
CA ASN A 26 -5.73 3.10 -32.34
C ASN A 26 -5.51 1.61 -32.03
N ILE A 27 -5.47 1.21 -30.75
CA ILE A 27 -6.11 -0.03 -30.18
C ILE A 27 -5.76 -0.14 -28.67
N LEU A 28 -6.57 0.49 -27.82
CA LEU A 28 -6.86 0.05 -26.45
C LEU A 28 -8.35 0.32 -26.16
N GLU A 29 -9.19 -0.70 -26.32
CA GLU A 29 -10.50 -0.82 -25.68
C GLU A 29 -10.70 -2.31 -25.30
N SER A 30 -10.93 -2.59 -24.02
CA SER A 30 -10.94 -3.91 -23.37
C SER A 30 -12.27 -4.66 -23.52
N GLN A 31 -12.77 -4.72 -24.73
CA GLN A 31 -13.92 -5.55 -25.11
C GLN A 31 -13.53 -6.33 -26.37
N PRO A 32 -14.30 -7.36 -26.79
CA PRO A 32 -14.22 -7.82 -28.17
C PRO A 32 -14.40 -6.59 -29.07
N GLN A 33 -13.28 -6.06 -29.57
CA GLN A 33 -13.28 -4.80 -30.29
C GLN A 33 -14.07 -4.98 -31.58
N ILE A 34 -14.93 -4.00 -31.80
CA ILE A 34 -15.67 -3.77 -33.02
C ILE A 34 -14.64 -3.42 -34.09
N LEU A 35 -14.12 -4.36 -34.87
CA LEU A 35 -13.24 -4.04 -35.98
C LEU A 35 -13.27 -5.16 -37.02
N PHE A 36 -14.41 -5.32 -37.69
CA PHE A 36 -14.39 -5.92 -39.03
C PHE A 36 -14.25 -4.77 -40.03
N LYS A 37 -13.04 -4.55 -40.54
CA LYS A 37 -12.82 -3.80 -41.79
C LYS A 37 -12.53 -4.82 -42.88
N TYR A 38 -13.37 -4.86 -43.90
CA TYR A 38 -13.16 -5.76 -45.03
C TYR A 38 -11.94 -5.30 -45.85
N LYS A 39 -10.83 -6.04 -45.82
CA LYS A 39 -9.71 -5.86 -46.76
C LYS A 39 -10.07 -6.52 -48.10
N HIS A 40 -9.73 -5.84 -49.20
CA HIS A 40 -9.96 -6.13 -50.62
C HIS A 40 -11.26 -5.57 -51.24
N LEU A 41 -11.12 -4.44 -51.94
CA LEU A 41 -12.12 -3.87 -52.82
C LEU A 41 -11.97 -4.46 -54.22
N THR A 42 -12.74 -5.47 -54.59
CA THR A 42 -13.03 -5.75 -56.01
C THR A 42 -14.34 -6.51 -56.24
N LYS A 43 -15.07 -5.98 -57.25
CA LYS A 43 -16.16 -6.48 -58.11
C LYS A 43 -17.60 -6.61 -57.55
N GLU A 44 -18.51 -5.93 -58.28
CA GLU A 44 -19.97 -5.68 -58.14
C GLU A 44 -20.39 -4.47 -57.26
N SER A 45 -21.07 -3.49 -57.88
CA SER A 45 -21.45 -2.19 -57.29
C SER A 45 -22.34 -2.31 -56.05
N THR A 46 -23.29 -3.24 -56.04
CA THR A 46 -24.18 -3.52 -54.90
C THR A 46 -23.43 -4.12 -53.70
N LYS A 47 -22.38 -4.91 -53.95
CA LYS A 47 -21.51 -5.45 -52.88
C LYS A 47 -20.58 -4.37 -52.31
N VAL A 48 -20.15 -3.41 -53.12
CA VAL A 48 -19.33 -2.27 -52.66
C VAL A 48 -20.14 -1.32 -51.78
N GLU A 49 -21.37 -0.97 -52.18
CA GLU A 49 -22.23 -0.08 -51.38
C GLU A 49 -22.54 -0.67 -50.00
N LEU A 50 -22.89 -1.96 -49.94
CA LEU A 50 -23.17 -2.63 -48.66
C LEU A 50 -21.92 -2.82 -47.79
N LYS A 51 -20.73 -2.95 -48.39
CA LYS A 51 -19.44 -2.92 -47.67
C LYS A 51 -19.14 -1.54 -47.06
N ILE A 52 -19.40 -0.46 -47.81
CA ILE A 52 -19.25 0.91 -47.31
C ILE A 52 -20.23 1.16 -46.15
N LYS A 53 -21.49 0.73 -46.29
CA LYS A 53 -22.48 0.81 -45.20
C LYS A 53 -22.06 0.06 -43.96
N PHE A 54 -21.43 -1.12 -44.10
CA PHE A 54 -20.92 -1.88 -42.97
C PHE A 54 -19.80 -1.12 -42.24
N ASN A 55 -18.83 -0.59 -42.99
CA ASN A 55 -17.74 0.20 -42.40
C ASN A 55 -18.28 1.48 -41.73
N ASN A 56 -19.25 2.17 -42.33
CA ASN A 56 -19.90 3.32 -41.72
C ASN A 56 -20.67 2.93 -40.45
N ALA A 57 -21.30 1.75 -40.41
CA ALA A 57 -21.95 1.23 -39.22
C ALA A 57 -20.96 0.98 -38.08
N VAL A 58 -19.78 0.44 -38.39
CA VAL A 58 -18.67 0.28 -37.44
C VAL A 58 -18.23 1.63 -36.88
N LEU A 59 -18.03 2.64 -37.74
CA LEU A 59 -17.68 3.99 -37.30
C LEU A 59 -18.73 4.60 -36.38
N TYR A 60 -20.03 4.45 -36.69
CA TYR A 60 -21.08 4.89 -35.78
C TYR A 60 -21.07 4.15 -34.45
N LEU A 61 -20.69 2.87 -34.46
CA LEU A 61 -20.60 2.07 -33.24
C LEU A 61 -19.44 2.53 -32.35
N GLU A 62 -18.28 2.82 -32.94
CA GLU A 62 -17.10 3.41 -32.27
C GLU A 62 -17.43 4.79 -31.68
N GLN A 63 -18.20 5.61 -32.40
CA GLN A 63 -18.68 6.92 -31.94
C GLN A 63 -19.82 6.83 -30.91
N LYS A 64 -20.13 5.63 -30.39
CA LYS A 64 -21.22 5.37 -29.44
C LYS A 64 -22.63 5.75 -29.97
N GLN A 65 -22.79 5.91 -31.28
CA GLN A 65 -24.07 6.16 -31.96
C GLN A 65 -24.80 4.84 -32.26
N PHE A 66 -25.10 4.07 -31.22
CA PHE A 66 -25.53 2.68 -31.32
C PHE A 66 -26.78 2.46 -32.17
N GLN A 67 -27.79 3.34 -32.09
CA GLN A 67 -29.03 3.19 -32.88
C GLN A 67 -28.80 3.35 -34.39
N LYS A 68 -27.95 4.30 -34.80
CA LYS A 68 -27.58 4.49 -36.22
C LYS A 68 -26.77 3.31 -36.73
N ALA A 69 -25.82 2.82 -35.92
CA ALA A 69 -25.05 1.62 -36.23
C ALA A 69 -25.97 0.41 -36.46
N ILE A 70 -26.92 0.16 -35.55
CA ILE A 70 -27.89 -0.96 -35.67
C ILE A 70 -28.69 -0.86 -36.97
N LYS A 71 -29.18 0.32 -37.33
CA LYS A 71 -29.96 0.52 -38.58
C LYS A 71 -29.15 0.11 -39.81
N LEU A 72 -27.88 0.51 -39.88
CA LEU A 72 -27.01 0.13 -40.99
C LEU A 72 -26.63 -1.36 -40.95
N PHE A 73 -26.32 -1.93 -39.78
CA PHE A 73 -26.00 -3.35 -39.69
C PHE A 73 -27.17 -4.26 -40.10
N LYS A 74 -28.42 -3.87 -39.83
CA LYS A 74 -29.61 -4.59 -40.32
C LYS A 74 -29.73 -4.57 -41.85
N GLN A 75 -29.17 -3.56 -42.52
CA GLN A 75 -29.12 -3.54 -44.00
C GLN A 75 -28.02 -4.47 -44.52
N THR A 76 -26.89 -4.54 -43.81
CA THR A 76 -25.71 -5.30 -44.24
C THR A 76 -25.75 -6.78 -43.85
N GLU A 77 -26.61 -7.19 -42.92
CA GLU A 77 -26.73 -8.59 -42.49
C GLU A 77 -27.11 -9.55 -43.63
N LYS A 78 -27.67 -9.03 -44.73
CA LYS A 78 -27.97 -9.79 -45.95
C LYS A 78 -26.72 -10.37 -46.64
N ILE A 79 -25.56 -9.74 -46.47
CA ILE A 79 -24.29 -10.15 -47.09
C ILE A 79 -23.25 -10.52 -46.03
N MET A 80 -23.22 -9.78 -44.90
CA MET A 80 -22.27 -9.96 -43.82
C MET A 80 -22.99 -10.41 -42.56
N LYS A 81 -23.66 -11.56 -42.63
CA LYS A 81 -24.62 -12.05 -41.63
C LYS A 81 -24.03 -12.10 -40.21
N VAL A 82 -23.01 -12.95 -40.00
CA VAL A 82 -22.41 -13.18 -38.67
C VAL A 82 -21.78 -11.91 -38.11
N ALA A 83 -21.03 -11.17 -38.93
CA ALA A 83 -20.37 -9.93 -38.49
C ALA A 83 -21.38 -8.81 -38.16
N SER A 84 -22.46 -8.68 -38.94
CA SER A 84 -23.52 -7.70 -38.65
C SER A 84 -24.29 -8.07 -37.39
N TRP A 85 -24.64 -9.35 -37.22
CA TRP A 85 -25.31 -9.83 -36.00
C TRP A 85 -24.48 -9.60 -34.74
N LEU A 86 -23.17 -9.83 -34.81
CA LEU A 86 -22.29 -9.62 -33.67
C LEU A 86 -22.32 -8.16 -33.26
N ASN A 87 -22.12 -7.25 -34.22
CA ASN A 87 -22.11 -5.82 -33.96
C ASN A 87 -23.47 -5.28 -33.50
N ILE A 88 -24.58 -5.82 -34.02
CA ILE A 88 -25.94 -5.50 -33.52
C ILE A 88 -26.09 -5.97 -32.07
N GLY A 89 -25.66 -7.20 -31.75
CA GLY A 89 -25.69 -7.75 -30.40
C GLY A 89 -24.89 -6.91 -29.40
N ILE A 90 -23.69 -6.49 -29.78
CA ILE A 90 -22.83 -5.60 -28.98
C ILE A 90 -23.49 -4.22 -28.80
N ALA A 91 -24.05 -3.64 -29.87
CA ALA A 91 -24.74 -2.35 -29.82
C ALA A 91 -25.93 -2.39 -28.84
N TYR A 92 -26.77 -3.43 -28.92
CA TYR A 92 -27.87 -3.62 -27.98
C TYR A 92 -27.38 -3.85 -26.55
N TYR A 93 -26.28 -4.58 -26.36
CA TYR A 93 -25.69 -4.77 -25.03
C TYR A 93 -25.23 -3.43 -24.42
N LYS A 94 -24.57 -2.59 -25.22
CA LYS A 94 -24.15 -1.23 -24.82
C LYS A 94 -25.33 -0.30 -24.51
N LEU A 95 -26.43 -0.45 -25.23
CA LEU A 95 -27.71 0.22 -24.96
C LEU A 95 -28.46 -0.35 -23.74
N LYS A 96 -27.89 -1.32 -23.02
CA LYS A 96 -28.53 -2.06 -21.92
C LYS A 96 -29.80 -2.82 -22.33
N SER A 97 -30.03 -3.03 -23.63
CA SER A 97 -31.15 -3.80 -24.17
C SER A 97 -30.82 -5.30 -24.17
N ARG A 98 -30.84 -5.91 -22.99
CA ARG A 98 -30.34 -7.29 -22.77
C ARG A 98 -31.06 -8.34 -23.61
N ASN A 99 -32.38 -8.26 -23.76
CA ASN A 99 -33.15 -9.24 -24.55
C ASN A 99 -32.77 -9.19 -26.03
N ASN A 100 -32.68 -8.00 -26.61
CA ASN A 100 -32.27 -7.84 -28.01
C ASN A 100 -30.81 -8.26 -28.22
N ALA A 101 -29.92 -7.89 -27.31
CA ALA A 101 -28.53 -8.35 -27.33
C ALA A 101 -28.46 -9.88 -27.31
N TYR A 102 -29.17 -10.51 -26.37
CA TYR A 102 -29.25 -11.96 -26.23
C TYR A 102 -29.71 -12.61 -27.54
N LEU A 103 -30.81 -12.14 -28.13
CA LEU A 103 -31.35 -12.71 -29.38
C LEU A 103 -30.32 -12.70 -30.52
N TYR A 104 -29.64 -11.57 -30.75
CA TYR A 104 -28.66 -11.47 -31.84
C TYR A 104 -27.38 -12.27 -31.58
N LEU A 105 -26.89 -12.31 -30.34
CA LEU A 105 -25.70 -13.09 -29.98
C LEU A 105 -26.00 -14.60 -30.00
N LYS A 106 -27.20 -15.00 -29.57
CA LYS A 106 -27.67 -16.38 -29.56
C LYS A 106 -27.80 -16.95 -30.98
N LYS A 107 -28.24 -16.13 -31.95
CA LYS A 107 -28.24 -16.50 -33.39
C LYS A 107 -26.86 -16.90 -33.92
N ILE A 108 -25.78 -16.36 -33.37
CA ILE A 108 -24.41 -16.74 -33.76
C ILE A 108 -23.99 -18.00 -33.03
N TYR A 109 -24.25 -18.05 -31.72
CA TYR A 109 -23.87 -19.18 -30.87
C TYR A 109 -24.59 -20.49 -31.23
N ASP A 110 -25.81 -20.42 -31.75
CA ASP A 110 -26.58 -21.62 -32.12
C ASP A 110 -26.17 -22.23 -33.47
N VAL A 111 -25.42 -21.48 -34.29
CA VAL A 111 -24.88 -21.99 -35.55
C VAL A 111 -23.50 -22.59 -35.27
N LYS A 112 -23.45 -23.91 -35.03
CA LYS A 112 -22.20 -24.59 -34.64
C LYS A 112 -21.10 -24.45 -35.69
N GLU A 113 -21.45 -24.37 -36.97
CA GLU A 113 -20.50 -24.14 -38.07
C GLU A 113 -19.76 -22.80 -37.92
N ALA A 114 -20.35 -21.82 -37.23
CA ALA A 114 -19.69 -20.55 -36.95
C ALA A 114 -18.48 -20.71 -36.02
N SER A 115 -18.40 -21.78 -35.22
CA SER A 115 -17.25 -22.04 -34.34
C SER A 115 -15.98 -22.37 -35.12
N THR A 116 -16.10 -22.81 -36.38
CA THR A 116 -14.96 -23.11 -37.27
C THR A 116 -14.81 -22.07 -38.38
N GLN A 117 -15.92 -21.58 -38.96
CA GLN A 117 -15.90 -20.63 -40.07
C GLN A 117 -15.66 -19.18 -39.63
N ALA A 118 -16.12 -18.82 -38.43
CA ALA A 118 -15.99 -17.47 -37.87
C ALA A 118 -15.67 -17.53 -36.36
N PRO A 119 -14.58 -18.22 -35.96
CA PRO A 119 -14.32 -18.58 -34.57
C PRO A 119 -14.29 -17.37 -33.63
N TYR A 120 -13.67 -16.26 -34.05
CA TYR A 120 -13.67 -15.02 -33.27
C TYR A 120 -15.09 -14.50 -32.99
N SER A 121 -15.97 -14.52 -33.99
CA SER A 121 -17.35 -14.02 -33.83
C SER A 121 -18.16 -14.94 -32.93
N TYR A 122 -17.97 -16.25 -33.06
CA TYR A 122 -18.60 -17.24 -32.20
C TYR A 122 -18.14 -17.09 -30.73
N MET A 123 -16.83 -16.99 -30.49
CA MET A 123 -16.27 -16.78 -29.16
C MET A 123 -16.74 -15.45 -28.55
N SER A 124 -16.76 -14.38 -29.34
CA SER A 124 -17.25 -13.07 -28.90
C SER A 124 -18.74 -13.12 -28.53
N ALA A 125 -19.55 -13.83 -29.33
CA ALA A 125 -20.97 -14.04 -29.02
C ALA A 125 -21.15 -14.80 -27.70
N ALA A 126 -20.39 -15.89 -27.50
CA ALA A 126 -20.36 -16.62 -26.24
C ALA A 126 -19.93 -15.72 -25.07
N TYR A 127 -18.93 -14.86 -25.26
CA TYR A 127 -18.47 -13.93 -24.23
C TYR A 127 -19.55 -12.96 -23.79
N TYR A 128 -20.24 -12.31 -24.72
CA TYR A 128 -21.32 -11.41 -24.36
C TYR A 128 -22.55 -12.14 -23.81
N LEU A 129 -22.84 -13.37 -24.26
CA LEU A 129 -23.89 -14.20 -23.65
C LEU A 129 -23.57 -14.50 -22.19
N TYR A 130 -22.32 -14.76 -21.84
CA TYR A 130 -21.90 -14.84 -20.43
C TYR A 130 -22.12 -13.51 -19.70
N LYS A 131 -21.71 -12.37 -20.26
CA LYS A 131 -21.93 -11.05 -19.59
C LYS A 131 -23.42 -10.74 -19.36
N ILE A 132 -24.32 -11.26 -20.19
CA ILE A 132 -25.78 -11.09 -20.05
C ILE A 132 -26.39 -12.06 -19.05
N THR A 133 -25.96 -13.33 -19.07
CA THR A 133 -26.64 -14.44 -18.36
C THR A 133 -25.89 -14.91 -17.11
N ASN A 134 -24.63 -14.54 -16.95
CA ASN A 134 -23.69 -15.08 -15.96
C ASN A 134 -23.49 -16.61 -16.04
N ASN A 135 -23.84 -17.23 -17.18
CA ASN A 135 -23.71 -18.68 -17.35
C ASN A 135 -22.29 -19.07 -17.78
N LYS A 136 -21.53 -19.69 -16.87
CA LYS A 136 -20.13 -20.09 -17.09
C LYS A 136 -19.93 -21.09 -18.24
N LYS A 137 -20.98 -21.76 -18.74
CA LYS A 137 -20.85 -22.67 -19.89
C LYS A 137 -20.27 -21.98 -21.12
N PHE A 138 -20.61 -20.71 -21.33
CA PHE A 138 -20.12 -19.94 -22.48
C PHE A 138 -18.62 -19.65 -22.37
N MET A 139 -18.11 -19.39 -21.16
CA MET A 139 -16.67 -19.22 -20.93
C MET A 139 -15.90 -20.53 -21.17
N LYS A 140 -16.44 -21.66 -20.67
CA LYS A 140 -15.84 -22.99 -20.87
C LYS A 140 -15.76 -23.37 -22.35
N GLU A 141 -16.78 -23.02 -23.13
CA GLU A 141 -16.81 -23.24 -24.58
C GLU A 141 -15.68 -22.49 -25.28
N ILE A 142 -15.45 -21.20 -24.94
CA ILE A 142 -14.36 -20.40 -25.52
C ILE A 142 -13.00 -21.04 -25.22
N VAL A 143 -12.76 -21.46 -23.98
CA VAL A 143 -11.51 -22.13 -23.57
C VAL A 143 -11.33 -23.47 -24.28
N SER A 144 -12.40 -24.23 -24.50
CA SER A 144 -12.33 -25.49 -25.24
C SER A 144 -11.98 -25.27 -26.71
N LEU A 145 -12.63 -24.29 -27.34
CA LEU A 145 -12.44 -23.96 -28.74
C LEU A 145 -11.05 -23.36 -29.00
N SER A 146 -10.55 -22.50 -28.11
CA SER A 146 -9.23 -21.87 -28.28
C SER A 146 -8.09 -22.88 -28.33
N LYS A 147 -8.19 -24.00 -27.60
CA LYS A 147 -7.20 -25.09 -27.64
C LYS A 147 -7.20 -25.88 -28.95
N LYS A 148 -8.31 -25.87 -29.70
CA LYS A 148 -8.49 -26.63 -30.95
C LYS A 148 -8.12 -25.83 -32.20
N LEU A 149 -8.08 -24.51 -32.10
CA LEU A 149 -7.81 -23.64 -33.24
C LEU A 149 -6.29 -23.45 -33.44
N PRO A 150 -5.75 -23.79 -34.62
CA PRO A 150 -4.36 -23.48 -34.94
C PRO A 150 -4.21 -21.96 -35.16
N ASN A 151 -3.10 -21.38 -34.67
CA ASN A 151 -2.70 -20.00 -34.95
C ASN A 151 -3.79 -18.93 -34.69
N LEU A 152 -4.08 -18.67 -33.42
CA LEU A 152 -4.98 -17.61 -33.00
C LEU A 152 -4.45 -16.22 -33.41
N ASP A 153 -5.30 -15.42 -34.04
CA ASP A 153 -4.99 -14.00 -34.29
C ASP A 153 -4.95 -13.19 -32.99
N GLU A 154 -4.38 -11.97 -33.06
CA GLU A 154 -4.18 -11.11 -31.90
C GLU A 154 -5.50 -10.65 -31.24
N HIS A 155 -6.59 -10.48 -32.00
CA HIS A 155 -7.90 -10.13 -31.43
C HIS A 155 -8.50 -11.31 -30.66
N THR A 156 -8.36 -12.52 -31.19
CA THR A 156 -8.80 -13.75 -30.53
C THR A 156 -7.99 -14.02 -29.26
N LYS A 157 -6.66 -13.83 -29.29
CA LYS A 157 -5.81 -13.93 -28.09
C LYS A 157 -6.24 -12.94 -27.01
N ARG A 158 -6.51 -11.68 -27.36
CA ARG A 158 -7.01 -10.66 -26.41
C ARG A 158 -8.30 -11.08 -25.72
N LEU A 159 -9.26 -11.61 -26.49
CA LEU A 159 -10.52 -12.14 -25.95
C LEU A 159 -10.26 -13.29 -24.96
N ILE A 160 -9.38 -14.22 -25.30
CA ILE A 160 -9.03 -15.36 -24.45
C ILE A 160 -8.38 -14.89 -23.15
N VAL A 161 -7.49 -13.89 -23.19
CA VAL A 161 -6.93 -13.27 -21.99
C VAL A 161 -8.05 -12.74 -21.08
N ASP A 162 -9.04 -12.05 -21.63
CA ASP A 162 -10.17 -11.53 -20.85
C ASP A 162 -11.03 -12.64 -20.26
N VAL A 163 -11.24 -13.74 -21.01
CA VAL A 163 -11.93 -14.94 -20.50
C VAL A 163 -11.19 -15.54 -19.32
N HIS A 164 -9.88 -15.73 -19.41
CA HIS A 164 -9.08 -16.25 -18.30
C HIS A 164 -9.09 -15.31 -17.09
N ILE A 165 -9.03 -13.99 -17.29
CA ILE A 165 -9.16 -13.00 -16.21
C ILE A 165 -10.52 -13.11 -15.50
N GLU A 166 -11.62 -13.18 -16.24
CA GLU A 166 -12.98 -13.33 -15.70
C GLU A 166 -13.15 -14.65 -14.93
N LEU A 167 -12.46 -15.71 -15.39
CA LEU A 167 -12.39 -17.00 -14.70
C LEU A 167 -11.42 -17.01 -13.51
N LYS A 168 -10.69 -15.91 -13.27
CA LYS A 168 -9.61 -15.77 -12.27
C LYS A 168 -8.42 -16.72 -12.49
N ASP A 169 -8.23 -17.16 -13.74
CA ASP A 169 -7.11 -17.99 -14.17
C ASP A 169 -5.97 -17.10 -14.70
N TYR A 170 -5.34 -16.34 -13.80
CA TYR A 170 -4.39 -15.31 -14.18
C TYR A 170 -3.10 -15.86 -14.82
N ARG A 171 -2.73 -17.11 -14.53
CA ARG A 171 -1.56 -17.75 -15.13
C ARG A 171 -1.76 -18.03 -16.62
N SER A 172 -2.87 -18.65 -17.00
CA SER A 172 -3.18 -18.83 -18.42
C SER A 172 -3.45 -17.51 -19.13
N ALA A 173 -4.05 -16.52 -18.46
CA ALA A 173 -4.15 -15.17 -19.02
C ALA A 173 -2.77 -14.58 -19.35
N LEU A 174 -1.79 -14.77 -18.46
CA LEU A 174 -0.43 -14.29 -18.62
C LEU A 174 0.32 -15.01 -19.75
N GLU A 175 0.17 -16.34 -19.85
CA GLU A 175 0.76 -17.16 -20.92
C GLU A 175 0.27 -16.70 -22.30
N VAL A 176 -1.05 -16.54 -22.46
CA VAL A 176 -1.63 -16.08 -23.74
C VAL A 176 -1.15 -14.67 -24.05
N LEU A 177 -1.13 -13.77 -23.07
CA LEU A 177 -0.69 -12.38 -23.25
C LEU A 177 0.80 -12.27 -23.64
N LYS A 178 1.66 -13.14 -23.10
CA LYS A 178 3.09 -13.21 -23.47
C LYS A 178 3.32 -13.82 -24.87
N SER A 179 2.38 -14.62 -25.36
CA SER A 179 2.42 -15.18 -26.73
C SER A 179 1.98 -14.20 -27.83
N MET A 180 1.51 -13.01 -27.45
CA MET A 180 1.06 -11.98 -28.39
C MET A 180 2.25 -11.27 -29.06
N LYS A 181 2.08 -10.86 -30.32
CA LYS A 181 3.12 -10.10 -31.04
C LYS A 181 3.40 -8.74 -30.37
N TYR A 182 2.36 -8.15 -29.77
CA TYR A 182 2.44 -6.86 -29.06
C TYR A 182 1.89 -7.01 -27.64
N PRO A 183 2.69 -7.55 -26.70
CA PRO A 183 2.25 -7.74 -25.32
C PRO A 183 2.00 -6.38 -24.63
N ILE A 184 0.92 -6.28 -23.87
CA ILE A 184 0.53 -5.05 -23.18
C ILE A 184 1.19 -5.04 -21.80
N ALA A 185 2.31 -4.33 -21.66
CA ALA A 185 3.12 -4.30 -20.42
C ALA A 185 2.29 -4.02 -19.16
N LEU A 186 1.38 -3.04 -19.19
CA LEU A 186 0.54 -2.74 -18.03
C LEU A 186 -0.39 -3.91 -17.66
N LYS A 187 -0.98 -4.59 -18.65
CA LYS A 187 -1.89 -5.71 -18.38
C LYS A 187 -1.12 -6.89 -17.80
N ILE A 188 0.11 -7.13 -18.28
CA ILE A 188 1.05 -8.09 -17.70
C ILE A 188 1.37 -7.74 -16.24
N ALA A 189 1.73 -6.48 -15.97
CA ALA A 189 1.99 -6.02 -14.61
C ALA A 189 0.81 -6.25 -13.67
N MET A 190 -0.41 -5.93 -14.11
CA MET A 190 -1.62 -6.13 -13.31
C MET A 190 -1.88 -7.61 -13.01
N LEU A 191 -1.59 -8.53 -13.94
CA LEU A 191 -1.68 -9.97 -13.69
C LEU A 191 -0.65 -10.43 -12.67
N HIS A 192 0.60 -9.95 -12.75
CA HIS A 192 1.62 -10.23 -11.74
C HIS A 192 1.22 -9.69 -10.36
N ILE A 193 0.61 -8.51 -10.27
CA ILE A 193 0.03 -8.00 -9.00
C ILE A 193 -1.03 -8.96 -8.45
N LYS A 194 -1.91 -9.50 -9.31
CA LYS A 194 -2.95 -10.46 -8.89
C LYS A 194 -2.40 -11.83 -8.47
N LEU A 195 -1.19 -12.16 -8.91
CA LEU A 195 -0.46 -13.37 -8.54
C LEU A 195 0.49 -13.15 -7.35
N ASP A 196 0.49 -11.95 -6.75
CA ASP A 196 1.42 -11.53 -5.69
C ASP A 196 2.91 -11.56 -6.10
N GLU A 197 3.20 -11.46 -7.40
CA GLU A 197 4.53 -11.49 -8.00
C GLU A 197 5.07 -10.07 -8.18
N TYR A 198 5.31 -9.36 -7.06
CA TYR A 198 5.50 -7.90 -7.06
C TYR A 198 6.77 -7.41 -7.77
N GLU A 199 7.86 -8.17 -7.77
CA GLU A 199 9.07 -7.78 -8.52
C GLU A 199 8.85 -7.81 -10.04
N SER A 200 8.19 -8.87 -10.52
CA SER A 200 7.79 -8.96 -11.93
C SER A 200 6.78 -7.87 -12.29
N ALA A 201 5.81 -7.59 -11.40
CA ALA A 201 4.90 -6.48 -11.59
C ALA A 201 5.64 -5.14 -11.73
N MET A 202 6.61 -4.86 -10.85
CA MET A 202 7.39 -3.62 -10.90
C MET A 202 8.18 -3.48 -12.21
N LEU A 203 8.80 -4.56 -12.69
CA LEU A 203 9.50 -4.59 -13.98
C LEU A 203 8.58 -4.15 -15.13
N TYR A 204 7.38 -4.74 -15.23
CA TYR A 204 6.43 -4.42 -16.29
C TYR A 204 5.73 -3.06 -16.09
N LEU A 205 5.59 -2.57 -14.85
CA LEU A 205 5.11 -1.21 -14.60
C LEU A 205 6.12 -0.16 -15.05
N ASN A 206 7.42 -0.40 -14.86
CA ASN A 206 8.48 0.47 -15.39
C ASN A 206 8.44 0.53 -16.93
N GLN A 207 8.27 -0.63 -17.58
CA GLN A 207 8.09 -0.69 -19.03
C GLN A 207 6.83 0.05 -19.48
N ALA A 208 5.70 -0.15 -18.79
CA ALA A 208 4.46 0.53 -19.10
C ALA A 208 4.58 2.05 -18.93
N GLN A 209 5.27 2.51 -17.89
CA GLN A 209 5.51 3.94 -17.65
C GLN A 209 6.21 4.61 -18.83
N GLY A 210 7.21 3.95 -19.43
CA GLY A 210 7.94 4.46 -20.60
C GLY A 210 7.13 4.50 -21.90
N LEU A 211 5.98 3.82 -21.97
CA LEU A 211 5.14 3.71 -23.16
C LEU A 211 3.87 4.58 -23.08
N VAL A 212 3.58 5.19 -21.93
CA VAL A 212 2.35 5.96 -21.74
C VAL A 212 2.54 7.41 -22.18
N ALA A 213 1.69 7.85 -23.11
CA ALA A 213 1.76 9.20 -23.68
C ALA A 213 0.86 10.25 -22.99
N ASN A 214 -0.05 9.88 -22.09
CA ASN A 214 -1.00 10.80 -21.46
C ASN A 214 -0.86 10.81 -19.94
N ASP A 215 -1.06 11.98 -19.35
CA ASP A 215 -0.81 12.21 -17.93
C ASP A 215 -1.73 11.43 -17.00
N MET A 216 -3.00 11.26 -17.36
CA MET A 216 -3.97 10.52 -16.56
C MET A 216 -3.56 9.06 -16.39
N MET A 217 -3.14 8.44 -17.49
CA MET A 217 -2.73 7.06 -17.53
C MET A 217 -1.36 6.89 -16.87
N LEU A 218 -0.46 7.86 -17.04
CA LEU A 218 0.84 7.86 -16.38
C LEU A 218 0.65 7.91 -14.86
N ASN A 219 -0.26 8.76 -14.37
CA ASN A 219 -0.58 8.84 -12.94
C ASN A 219 -1.12 7.51 -12.41
N LYS A 220 -1.94 6.78 -13.19
CA LYS A 220 -2.42 5.43 -12.83
C LYS A 220 -1.29 4.41 -12.75
N VAL A 221 -0.37 4.42 -13.70
CA VAL A 221 0.81 3.54 -13.66
C VAL A 221 1.68 3.86 -12.44
N VAL A 222 1.99 5.14 -12.20
CA VAL A 222 2.77 5.57 -11.03
C VAL A 222 2.09 5.15 -9.72
N TRP A 223 0.76 5.28 -9.63
CA TRP A 223 0.03 4.85 -8.44
C TRP A 223 0.07 3.33 -8.22
N LEU A 224 -0.01 2.54 -9.30
CA LEU A 224 0.19 1.09 -9.22
C LEU A 224 1.62 0.72 -8.81
N LYS A 225 2.63 1.53 -9.16
CA LYS A 225 3.99 1.35 -8.68
C LYS A 225 4.07 1.61 -7.18
N VAL A 226 3.46 2.69 -6.66
CA VAL A 226 3.38 2.95 -5.21
C VAL A 226 2.73 1.77 -4.48
N PHE A 227 1.58 1.29 -4.97
CA PHE A 227 0.93 0.10 -4.43
C PHE A 227 1.86 -1.13 -4.43
N THR A 228 2.56 -1.37 -5.54
CA THR A 228 3.48 -2.50 -5.67
C THR A 228 4.66 -2.38 -4.72
N SER A 229 5.24 -1.19 -4.54
CA SER A 229 6.31 -0.93 -3.57
C SER A 229 5.87 -1.26 -2.15
N LEU A 230 4.67 -0.80 -1.75
CA LEU A 230 4.09 -1.08 -0.43
C LEU A 230 3.87 -2.58 -0.23
N LYS A 231 3.31 -3.26 -1.23
CA LYS A 231 3.02 -4.70 -1.17
C LYS A 231 4.29 -5.57 -1.14
N ALA A 232 5.35 -5.13 -1.82
CA ALA A 232 6.66 -5.77 -1.80
C ALA A 232 7.48 -5.47 -0.53
N ASN A 233 7.02 -4.55 0.33
CA ASN A 233 7.79 -4.01 1.45
C ASN A 233 9.17 -3.46 1.01
N ASN A 234 9.23 -2.82 -0.16
CA ASN A 234 10.46 -2.24 -0.72
C ASN A 234 10.43 -0.72 -0.60
N PHE A 235 11.09 -0.19 0.44
CA PHE A 235 11.07 1.22 0.77
C PHE A 235 11.84 2.11 -0.23
N ASN A 236 12.89 1.58 -0.86
CA ASN A 236 13.63 2.34 -1.87
C ASN A 236 12.73 2.63 -3.08
N TRP A 237 12.05 1.59 -3.60
CA TRP A 237 11.07 1.80 -4.67
C TRP A 237 9.90 2.67 -4.22
N LEU A 238 9.50 2.60 -2.95
CA LEU A 238 8.43 3.44 -2.44
C LEU A 238 8.84 4.92 -2.47
N GLU A 239 10.03 5.24 -1.97
CA GLU A 239 10.56 6.60 -1.98
C GLU A 239 10.65 7.15 -3.42
N ASP A 240 11.29 6.41 -4.32
CA ASP A 240 11.44 6.81 -5.73
C ASP A 240 10.08 7.09 -6.40
N ASN A 241 9.10 6.22 -6.17
CA ASN A 241 7.79 6.37 -6.79
C ASN A 241 6.95 7.48 -6.15
N LEU A 242 7.08 7.71 -4.83
CA LEU A 242 6.45 8.84 -4.16
C LEU A 242 7.05 10.17 -4.60
N GLU A 243 8.34 10.23 -4.91
CA GLU A 243 8.96 11.44 -5.47
C GLU A 243 8.33 11.82 -6.82
N ILE A 244 8.02 10.82 -7.67
CA ILE A 244 7.29 11.03 -8.92
C ILE A 244 5.88 11.57 -8.66
N VAL A 245 5.19 11.05 -7.64
CA VAL A 245 3.87 11.56 -7.23
C VAL A 245 3.96 13.02 -6.79
N LEU A 246 4.93 13.36 -5.94
CA LEU A 246 5.14 14.72 -5.44
C LEU A 246 5.48 15.70 -6.57
N LYS A 247 6.30 15.31 -7.55
CA LYS A 247 6.59 16.13 -8.74
C LYS A 247 5.37 16.41 -9.62
N ARG A 248 4.28 15.65 -9.42
CA ARG A 248 3.04 15.72 -10.21
C ARG A 248 1.84 16.15 -9.37
N ASP A 249 2.06 16.63 -8.15
CA ASP A 249 1.04 16.95 -7.13
C ASP A 249 -0.19 17.69 -7.70
N LYS A 250 0.00 18.76 -8.47
CA LYS A 250 -1.05 19.62 -9.04
C LYS A 250 -2.02 18.88 -9.96
N ILE A 251 -1.57 17.79 -10.59
CA ILE A 251 -2.35 17.00 -11.54
C ILE A 251 -2.63 15.58 -11.02
N PHE A 252 -2.10 15.21 -9.85
CA PHE A 252 -2.17 13.85 -9.33
C PHE A 252 -3.44 13.62 -8.50
N HIS A 253 -4.54 13.27 -9.17
CA HIS A 253 -5.84 12.99 -8.53
C HIS A 253 -6.12 11.48 -8.40
N THR A 254 -5.22 10.63 -8.90
CA THR A 254 -5.40 9.17 -8.94
C THR A 254 -5.58 8.55 -7.56
N HIS A 255 -4.94 9.10 -6.52
CA HIS A 255 -5.11 8.60 -5.15
C HIS A 255 -6.54 8.78 -4.62
N ILE A 256 -7.31 9.72 -5.19
CA ILE A 256 -8.73 9.92 -4.88
C ILE A 256 -9.60 8.95 -5.69
N GLU A 257 -9.28 8.75 -6.97
CA GLU A 257 -10.01 7.82 -7.85
C GLU A 257 -9.76 6.35 -7.49
N MET A 258 -8.58 6.04 -6.97
CA MET A 258 -8.08 4.70 -6.67
C MET A 258 -7.47 4.69 -5.26
N PRO A 259 -8.25 4.95 -4.21
CA PRO A 259 -7.70 5.00 -2.86
C PRO A 259 -7.04 3.67 -2.48
N LEU A 260 -5.88 3.75 -1.85
CA LEU A 260 -5.27 2.60 -1.21
C LEU A 260 -5.99 2.35 0.10
N GLU A 261 -6.87 1.35 0.08
CA GLU A 261 -7.69 1.00 1.23
C GLU A 261 -7.04 -0.13 2.03
N LEU A 262 -6.97 0.05 3.35
CA LEU A 262 -6.59 -0.99 4.29
C LEU A 262 -7.82 -1.77 4.72
N PHE A 263 -7.93 -3.01 4.27
CA PHE A 263 -9.06 -3.87 4.58
C PHE A 263 -8.83 -4.64 5.88
N PHE A 264 -9.82 -4.57 6.77
CA PHE A 264 -9.90 -5.49 7.90
C PHE A 264 -10.25 -6.89 7.41
N ASN A 265 -9.43 -7.87 7.76
CA ASN A 265 -9.69 -9.26 7.42
C ASN A 265 -10.42 -9.93 8.58
N GLU A 266 -11.74 -10.11 8.43
CA GLU A 266 -12.61 -10.77 9.42
C GLU A 266 -12.18 -12.20 9.75
N ASN A 267 -11.52 -12.88 8.80
CA ASN A 267 -10.94 -14.21 9.03
C ASN A 267 -9.63 -14.17 9.84
N LYS A 268 -8.98 -13.00 9.97
CA LYS A 268 -7.76 -12.82 10.78
C LYS A 268 -8.03 -12.28 12.17
N LEU A 269 -9.01 -11.39 12.34
CA LEU A 269 -9.32 -10.73 13.61
C LEU A 269 -10.84 -10.70 13.83
N SER A 270 -11.30 -11.11 15.01
CA SER A 270 -12.69 -10.90 15.41
C SER A 270 -12.89 -9.45 15.91
N PRO A 271 -14.14 -8.93 15.95
CA PRO A 271 -14.43 -7.61 16.51
C PRO A 271 -13.85 -7.42 17.92
N LYS A 272 -13.99 -8.44 18.79
CA LYS A 272 -13.39 -8.44 20.12
C LYS A 272 -11.87 -8.34 20.08
N LYS A 273 -11.19 -9.10 19.20
CA LYS A 273 -9.73 -9.04 19.05
C LYS A 273 -9.27 -7.67 18.56
N TYR A 274 -10.03 -7.02 17.66
CA TYR A 274 -9.72 -5.68 17.19
C TYR A 274 -9.93 -4.63 18.28
N PHE A 275 -11.07 -4.66 18.97
CA PHE A 275 -11.36 -3.78 20.09
C PHE A 275 -10.30 -3.93 21.18
N ASP A 276 -9.96 -5.16 21.56
CA ASP A 276 -8.89 -5.46 22.51
C ASP A 276 -7.54 -4.94 22.01
N LYS A 277 -7.23 -5.09 20.71
CA LYS A 277 -6.00 -4.55 20.12
C LYS A 277 -5.94 -3.03 20.24
N SER A 278 -7.07 -2.32 20.14
CA SER A 278 -7.17 -0.85 20.22
C SER A 278 -7.23 -0.29 21.64
N THR A 279 -7.73 -1.07 22.61
CA THR A 279 -8.03 -0.60 23.97
C THR A 279 -7.17 -1.24 25.07
N LYS A 280 -6.61 -2.44 24.87
CA LYS A 280 -5.78 -3.13 25.86
C LYS A 280 -4.29 -2.91 25.63
N PHE A 281 -3.58 -2.51 26.67
CA PHE A 281 -2.14 -2.23 26.65
C PHE A 281 -1.35 -3.44 27.13
N ASN A 282 -1.29 -4.48 26.30
CA ASN A 282 -0.39 -5.60 26.57
C ASN A 282 1.09 -5.13 26.58
N LYS A 283 1.99 -5.99 27.07
CA LYS A 283 3.43 -5.70 27.16
C LYS A 283 4.02 -5.12 25.87
N ASN A 284 3.69 -5.69 24.71
CA ASN A 284 4.20 -5.20 23.43
C ASN A 284 3.72 -3.79 23.12
N ARG A 285 2.41 -3.52 23.26
CA ARG A 285 1.84 -2.20 23.02
C ARG A 285 2.43 -1.16 23.98
N LYS A 286 2.64 -1.50 25.25
CA LYS A 286 3.34 -0.61 26.21
C LYS A 286 4.76 -0.29 25.73
N THR A 287 5.51 -1.30 25.29
CA THR A 287 6.85 -1.09 24.72
C THR A 287 6.84 -0.22 23.47
N ASP A 288 5.87 -0.42 22.57
CA ASP A 288 5.76 0.37 21.34
C ASP A 288 5.47 1.84 21.66
N LEU A 289 4.60 2.12 22.64
CA LEU A 289 4.38 3.49 23.12
C LEU A 289 5.63 4.07 23.81
N ILE A 290 6.38 3.26 24.56
CA ILE A 290 7.66 3.71 25.13
C ILE A 290 8.60 4.15 24.02
N PHE A 291 8.75 3.38 22.93
CA PHE A 291 9.58 3.79 21.79
C PHE A 291 9.04 5.03 21.08
N TYR A 292 7.73 5.16 20.91
CA TYR A 292 7.15 6.33 20.28
C TYR A 292 7.45 7.62 21.06
N PHE A 293 7.25 7.62 22.38
CA PHE A 293 7.39 8.81 23.21
C PHE A 293 8.80 9.04 23.75
N SER A 294 9.73 8.10 23.55
CA SER A 294 11.11 8.26 24.03
C SER A 294 11.79 9.42 23.31
N PRO A 295 12.54 10.26 24.04
CA PRO A 295 13.23 11.38 23.43
C PRO A 295 14.46 10.89 22.65
N TYR A 296 14.78 11.61 21.58
CA TYR A 296 16.13 11.61 21.01
C TYR A 296 17.08 12.32 21.98
N ILE A 297 18.31 11.83 22.10
CA ILE A 297 19.33 12.40 22.97
C ILE A 297 20.26 13.25 22.11
N PHE A 298 20.37 14.52 22.49
CA PHE A 298 21.39 15.42 21.97
C PHE A 298 22.63 15.33 22.85
N ALA A 299 23.80 15.61 22.29
CA ALA A 299 25.00 15.76 23.09
C ALA A 299 24.79 16.90 24.11
N ASP A 300 25.11 16.64 25.38
CA ASP A 300 24.81 17.55 26.48
C ASP A 300 25.79 18.73 26.53
N ASN A 301 25.34 19.86 27.06
CA ASN A 301 26.14 21.05 27.29
C ASN A 301 27.38 20.78 28.16
N ASP A 302 27.32 19.81 29.06
CA ASP A 302 28.46 19.44 29.90
C ASP A 302 29.52 18.63 29.12
N GLU A 303 29.12 17.83 28.14
CA GLU A 303 30.04 17.14 27.22
C GLU A 303 30.68 18.13 26.24
N VAL A 304 29.86 19.05 25.69
CA VAL A 304 30.34 20.20 24.90
C VAL A 304 31.31 21.07 25.72
N LYS A 305 31.02 21.32 27.01
CA LYS A 305 31.90 22.09 27.91
C LYS A 305 33.20 21.34 28.22
N VAL A 306 33.15 20.05 28.52
CA VAL A 306 34.36 19.25 28.80
C VAL A 306 35.25 19.21 27.57
N GLU A 307 34.70 18.93 26.39
CA GLU A 307 35.47 18.91 25.13
C GLU A 307 35.98 20.31 24.78
N SER A 308 35.19 21.38 24.98
CA SER A 308 35.66 22.76 24.77
C SER A 308 36.79 23.15 25.74
N THR A 309 36.73 22.69 26.99
CA THR A 309 37.76 22.95 28.01
C THR A 309 39.03 22.18 27.69
N GLN A 310 38.92 20.92 27.25
CA GLN A 310 40.06 20.12 26.81
C GLN A 310 40.67 20.65 25.51
N ALA A 311 39.86 21.09 24.55
CA ALA A 311 40.33 21.74 23.32
C ALA A 311 41.09 23.05 23.63
N PHE A 312 40.57 23.86 24.54
CA PHE A 312 41.18 25.13 24.94
C PHE A 312 42.47 24.93 25.73
N ILE A 313 42.50 24.00 26.70
CA ILE A 313 43.67 23.73 27.54
C ILE A 313 44.77 23.01 26.76
N LEU A 314 44.42 22.04 25.93
CA LEU A 314 45.40 21.19 25.23
C LEU A 314 45.81 21.73 23.86
N LYS A 315 45.15 22.78 23.34
CA LYS A 315 45.38 23.39 22.01
C LYS A 315 45.57 22.36 20.89
N ASN A 316 44.87 21.23 20.98
CA ASN A 316 44.99 20.13 20.04
C ASN A 316 43.88 20.24 18.99
N GLU A 317 44.23 20.36 17.72
CA GLU A 317 43.29 20.44 16.59
C GLU A 317 42.28 19.29 16.59
N LYS A 318 42.68 18.11 17.08
CA LYS A 318 41.80 16.95 17.19
C LYS A 318 40.59 17.19 18.09
N ASN A 319 40.76 17.92 19.18
CA ASN A 319 39.69 18.20 20.15
C ASN A 319 38.73 19.28 19.63
N LEU A 320 39.22 20.23 18.81
CA LEU A 320 38.37 21.19 18.11
C LEU A 320 37.47 20.49 17.07
N ASN A 321 38.04 19.56 16.30
CA ASN A 321 37.28 18.75 15.35
C ASN A 321 36.22 17.88 16.04
N GLU A 322 36.51 17.32 17.22
CA GLU A 322 35.53 16.55 18.01
C GLU A 322 34.35 17.43 18.48
N LEU A 323 34.62 18.68 18.90
CA LEU A 323 33.59 19.64 19.28
C LEU A 323 32.70 20.03 18.08
N ASP A 324 33.30 20.35 16.93
CA ASP A 324 32.57 20.70 15.72
C ASP A 324 31.67 19.56 15.24
N ASN A 325 32.17 18.31 15.30
CA ASN A 325 31.39 17.12 14.99
C ASN A 325 30.16 16.95 15.89
N ILE A 326 30.28 17.26 17.19
CA ILE A 326 29.15 17.19 18.13
C ILE A 326 28.09 18.24 17.78
N ILE A 327 28.51 19.48 17.50
CA ILE A 327 27.60 20.58 17.13
C ILE A 327 26.92 20.27 15.79
N GLU A 328 27.69 19.80 14.81
CA GLU A 328 27.19 19.42 13.49
C GLU A 328 26.17 18.29 13.61
N TYR A 329 26.46 17.24 14.39
CA TYR A 329 25.52 16.15 14.63
C TYR A 329 24.21 16.65 15.23
N ASN A 330 24.26 17.49 16.27
CA ASN A 330 23.05 18.04 16.89
C ASN A 330 22.22 18.86 15.87
N ALA A 331 22.89 19.66 15.02
CA ALA A 331 22.23 20.45 13.98
C ALA A 331 21.59 19.57 12.89
N ILE A 332 22.27 18.50 12.46
CA ILE A 332 21.76 17.53 11.49
C ILE A 332 20.59 16.74 12.10
N LEU A 333 20.71 16.28 13.35
CA LEU A 333 19.67 15.55 14.05
C LEU A 333 18.39 16.37 14.14
N MET A 334 18.46 17.66 14.49
CA MET A 334 17.28 18.54 14.53
C MET A 334 16.50 18.62 13.20
N LYS A 335 17.20 18.48 12.07
CA LYS A 335 16.56 18.43 10.74
C LYS A 335 15.96 17.04 10.50
N ILE A 336 16.72 15.98 10.78
CA ILE A 336 16.33 14.59 10.52
C ILE A 336 15.14 14.14 11.37
N ILE A 337 15.03 14.54 12.64
CA ILE A 337 13.91 14.12 13.49
C ILE A 337 12.54 14.61 13.00
N LYS A 338 12.50 15.58 12.08
CA LYS A 338 11.27 16.09 11.46
C LYS A 338 10.89 15.31 10.19
N ASP A 339 11.79 14.48 9.67
CA ASP A 339 11.50 13.64 8.51
C ASP A 339 10.51 12.52 8.87
N ASP A 340 9.89 11.96 7.83
CA ASP A 340 9.14 10.70 7.89
C ASP A 340 9.95 9.62 8.65
N PRO A 341 9.32 8.82 9.54
CA PRO A 341 10.04 7.84 10.37
C PRO A 341 10.96 6.89 9.61
N ILE A 342 10.59 6.46 8.39
CA ILE A 342 11.40 5.55 7.58
C ILE A 342 12.62 6.29 7.05
N LYS A 343 12.40 7.48 6.45
CA LYS A 343 13.47 8.33 5.94
C LYS A 343 14.46 8.74 7.03
N ARG A 344 13.93 9.02 8.23
CA ARG A 344 14.71 9.32 9.42
C ARG A 344 15.66 8.20 9.79
N ALA A 345 15.17 6.96 9.89
CA ALA A 345 15.99 5.79 10.21
C ALA A 345 17.11 5.59 9.18
N TYR A 346 16.80 5.74 7.89
CA TYR A 346 17.78 5.62 6.80
C TYR A 346 18.86 6.72 6.86
N LYS A 347 18.47 7.99 7.01
CA LYS A 347 19.44 9.09 7.12
C LYS A 347 20.33 8.95 8.34
N LEU A 348 19.78 8.61 9.51
CA LEU A 348 20.57 8.36 10.72
C LEU A 348 21.54 7.18 10.54
N GLN A 349 21.15 6.14 9.80
CA GLN A 349 22.05 5.03 9.50
C GLN A 349 23.26 5.49 8.68
N ASN A 350 23.04 6.36 7.69
CA ASN A 350 24.11 6.85 6.83
C ASN A 350 25.09 7.77 7.57
N LEU A 351 24.66 8.45 8.63
CA LEU A 351 25.56 9.24 9.48
C LEU A 351 26.57 8.38 10.24
N LEU A 352 26.23 7.12 10.56
CA LEU A 352 27.15 6.22 11.27
C LEU A 352 28.26 5.63 10.40
N ASN A 353 28.29 5.92 9.09
CA ASN A 353 29.20 5.30 8.13
C ASN A 353 30.41 6.18 7.75
N VAL A 354 30.66 7.27 8.46
CA VAL A 354 31.82 8.16 8.22
C VAL A 354 32.92 7.78 9.22
N ASP A 355 34.20 7.82 8.80
CA ASP A 355 35.43 7.38 9.50
C ASP A 355 35.74 8.02 10.89
N ASN A 356 34.72 8.50 11.60
CA ASN A 356 34.80 9.21 12.87
C ASN A 356 34.38 8.32 14.06
N LYS A 357 34.82 8.73 15.25
CA LYS A 357 34.39 8.18 16.54
C LYS A 357 32.88 8.37 16.70
N ILE A 358 32.15 7.27 16.81
CA ILE A 358 30.69 7.28 17.00
C ILE A 358 30.36 7.39 18.49
N TYR A 359 29.55 8.37 18.87
CA TYR A 359 29.12 8.55 20.24
C TYR A 359 27.95 7.62 20.63
N PRO A 360 27.83 7.24 21.92
CA PRO A 360 26.78 6.33 22.39
C PRO A 360 25.35 6.80 22.07
N TYR A 361 25.09 8.11 22.13
CA TYR A 361 23.79 8.69 21.84
C TYR A 361 23.39 8.55 20.36
N GLU A 362 24.35 8.51 19.44
CA GLU A 362 24.06 8.33 18.01
C GLU A 362 23.49 6.94 17.73
N TYR A 363 24.10 5.93 18.36
CA TYR A 363 23.58 4.57 18.32
C TYR A 363 22.20 4.46 18.96
N TYR A 364 21.98 5.15 20.08
CA TYR A 364 20.67 5.18 20.72
C TYR A 364 19.62 5.85 19.82
N ASN A 365 19.93 6.99 19.20
CA ASN A 365 19.00 7.71 18.32
C ASN A 365 18.64 6.89 17.09
N LEU A 366 19.63 6.23 16.47
CA LEU A 366 19.37 5.30 15.37
C LEU A 366 18.53 4.11 15.82
N ALA A 367 18.84 3.51 16.97
CA ALA A 367 18.08 2.39 17.53
C ALA A 367 16.61 2.77 17.78
N LEU A 368 16.39 3.97 18.33
CA LEU A 368 15.06 4.52 18.57
C LEU A 368 14.30 4.74 17.26
N ALA A 369 14.94 5.32 16.24
CA ALA A 369 14.34 5.49 14.93
C ALA A 369 13.93 4.15 14.31
N TYR A 370 14.76 3.10 14.44
CA TYR A 370 14.39 1.75 14.02
C TYR A 370 13.23 1.17 14.82
N ALA A 371 13.20 1.39 16.14
CA ALA A 371 12.11 0.91 16.98
C ALA A 371 10.77 1.56 16.61
N GLN A 372 10.77 2.83 16.22
CA GLN A 372 9.59 3.58 15.77
C GLN A 372 9.04 3.12 14.42
N VAL A 373 9.81 2.36 13.64
CA VAL A 373 9.38 1.74 12.36
C VAL A 373 9.32 0.22 12.43
N ASP A 374 9.17 -0.34 13.63
CA ASP A 374 9.04 -1.78 13.91
C ASP A 374 10.25 -2.67 13.48
N GLU A 375 11.41 -2.06 13.20
CA GLU A 375 12.67 -2.77 12.85
C GLU A 375 13.41 -3.25 14.12
N PHE A 376 12.74 -4.07 14.94
CA PHE A 376 13.21 -4.43 16.29
C PHE A 376 14.57 -5.14 16.34
N SER A 377 14.93 -5.88 15.28
CA SER A 377 16.25 -6.50 15.20
C SER A 377 17.38 -5.48 15.13
N LYS A 378 17.21 -4.45 14.29
CA LYS A 378 18.15 -3.33 14.20
C LYS A 378 18.10 -2.48 15.47
N ALA A 379 16.91 -2.20 16.00
CA ALA A 379 16.75 -1.47 17.25
C ALA A 379 17.53 -2.13 18.40
N TYR A 380 17.34 -3.43 18.64
CA TYR A 380 18.09 -4.17 19.65
C TYR A 380 19.60 -4.12 19.41
N LYS A 381 20.05 -4.38 18.17
CA LYS A 381 21.47 -4.33 17.80
C LYS A 381 22.10 -2.99 18.21
N TYR A 382 21.45 -1.88 17.88
CA TYR A 382 22.00 -0.55 18.11
C TYR A 382 21.81 -0.05 19.55
N PHE A 383 20.70 -0.38 20.23
CA PHE A 383 20.57 -0.12 21.68
C PHE A 383 21.65 -0.88 22.47
N ASN A 384 21.91 -2.14 22.11
CA ASN A 384 22.96 -2.93 22.75
C ASN A 384 24.36 -2.34 22.50
N LYS A 385 24.61 -1.76 21.32
CA LYS A 385 25.86 -1.02 21.04
C LYS A 385 25.97 0.24 21.90
N ALA A 386 24.92 1.07 21.95
CA ALA A 386 24.88 2.27 22.80
C ALA A 386 25.14 1.92 24.27
N TYR A 387 24.48 0.89 24.78
CA TYR A 387 24.70 0.38 26.13
C TYR A 387 26.12 -0.14 26.36
N GLY A 388 26.70 -0.85 25.39
CA GLY A 388 28.06 -1.35 25.45
C GLY A 388 29.10 -0.23 25.63
N LEU A 389 28.89 0.91 24.98
CA LEU A 389 29.76 2.09 25.08
C LEU A 389 29.51 2.92 26.34
N GLN A 390 28.29 2.97 26.85
CA GLN A 390 27.93 3.78 28.02
C GLN A 390 27.11 2.99 29.05
N LYS A 391 27.76 2.01 29.70
CA LYS A 391 27.09 1.11 30.66
C LYS A 391 26.42 1.81 31.84
N ALA A 392 26.86 3.01 32.21
CA ALA A 392 26.26 3.79 33.30
C ALA A 392 24.87 4.38 32.95
N ASN A 393 24.45 4.33 31.68
CA ASN A 393 23.18 4.87 31.22
C ASN A 393 22.04 3.84 31.38
N LYS A 394 21.11 4.13 32.31
CA LYS A 394 20.02 3.19 32.64
C LYS A 394 18.92 3.15 31.61
N LEU A 395 18.73 4.25 30.86
CA LEU A 395 17.81 4.29 29.74
C LEU A 395 18.28 3.33 28.65
N PHE A 396 19.58 3.33 28.33
CA PHE A 396 20.15 2.41 27.33
C PHE A 396 20.00 0.95 27.73
N ALA A 397 20.23 0.64 29.01
CA ALA A 397 20.03 -0.70 29.54
C ALA A 397 18.55 -1.15 29.42
N ALA A 398 17.61 -0.28 29.82
CA ALA A 398 16.18 -0.56 29.72
C ALA A 398 15.71 -0.73 28.26
N MET A 399 16.16 0.14 27.35
CA MET A 399 15.85 0.03 25.92
C MET A 399 16.41 -1.24 25.28
N THR A 400 17.63 -1.63 25.65
CA THR A 400 18.23 -2.90 25.21
C THR A 400 17.40 -4.10 25.67
N LEU A 401 16.93 -4.08 26.92
CA LEU A 401 16.13 -5.16 27.48
C LEU A 401 14.75 -5.27 26.81
N ILE A 402 14.00 -4.16 26.69
CA ILE A 402 12.66 -4.19 26.07
C ILE A 402 12.70 -4.45 24.56
N SER A 403 13.75 -4.03 23.84
CA SER A 403 13.91 -4.34 22.41
C SER A 403 14.28 -5.80 22.16
N ALA A 404 15.09 -6.43 23.03
CA ALA A 404 15.37 -7.86 22.97
C ALA A 404 14.07 -8.68 23.12
N ASP A 405 13.24 -8.31 24.10
CA ASP A 405 11.93 -8.93 24.33
C ASP A 405 10.98 -8.74 23.14
N ARG A 406 10.95 -7.55 22.52
CA ARG A 406 10.11 -7.29 21.33
C ARG A 406 10.52 -8.09 20.11
N MET A 407 11.82 -8.32 19.92
CA MET A 407 12.35 -9.20 18.88
C MET A 407 12.15 -10.70 19.23
N LYS A 408 11.71 -11.02 20.46
CA LYS A 408 11.62 -12.40 20.99
C LYS A 408 12.97 -13.12 21.01
N VAL A 409 14.06 -12.39 21.25
CA VAL A 409 15.38 -12.99 21.46
C VAL A 409 15.57 -13.35 22.92
N THR A 410 15.87 -14.62 23.18
CA THR A 410 16.27 -15.08 24.50
C THR A 410 17.70 -14.62 24.77
N LEU A 411 17.86 -13.59 25.59
CA LEU A 411 19.16 -13.17 26.09
C LEU A 411 19.78 -14.27 26.97
N HIS A 412 21.09 -14.46 26.88
CA HIS A 412 21.82 -15.27 27.86
C HIS A 412 21.52 -14.78 29.28
N LYS A 413 21.34 -15.71 30.22
CA LYS A 413 20.91 -15.41 31.60
C LYS A 413 21.79 -14.33 32.24
N ASP A 414 23.10 -14.49 32.18
CA ASP A 414 24.06 -13.55 32.78
C ASP A 414 23.96 -12.14 32.18
N LYS A 415 23.75 -12.04 30.86
CA LYS A 415 23.59 -10.74 30.19
C LYS A 415 22.30 -10.07 30.65
N ARG A 416 21.21 -10.84 30.77
CA ARG A 416 19.92 -10.34 31.24
C ARG A 416 20.02 -9.86 32.69
N GLU A 417 20.64 -10.64 33.56
CA GLU A 417 20.87 -10.27 34.96
C GLU A 417 21.77 -9.04 35.09
N ALA A 418 22.84 -8.95 34.30
CA ALA A 418 23.71 -7.76 34.28
C ALA A 418 22.95 -6.49 33.86
N LEU A 419 22.08 -6.57 32.84
CA LEU A 419 21.22 -5.44 32.45
C LEU A 419 20.27 -5.04 33.59
N ILE A 420 19.59 -6.01 34.19
CA ILE A 420 18.63 -5.76 35.29
C ILE A 420 19.33 -5.15 36.49
N ASN A 421 20.42 -5.76 36.97
CA ASN A 421 21.19 -5.26 38.10
C ASN A 421 21.67 -3.84 37.84
N ASN A 422 22.14 -3.57 36.62
CA ASN A 422 22.54 -2.23 36.26
C ASN A 422 21.36 -1.23 36.32
N ILE A 423 20.18 -1.56 35.77
CA ILE A 423 18.98 -0.70 35.85
C ILE A 423 18.60 -0.38 37.31
N LEU A 424 18.68 -1.36 38.20
CA LEU A 424 18.25 -1.22 39.60
C LEU A 424 19.23 -0.42 40.48
N ILE A 425 20.50 -0.31 40.09
CA ILE A 425 21.49 0.50 40.83
C ILE A 425 21.14 2.00 40.75
N LYS A 426 21.16 2.69 41.89
CA LYS A 426 20.83 4.13 42.03
C LYS A 426 21.88 5.10 41.46
N LYS A 427 23.02 4.61 40.97
CA LYS A 427 24.11 5.41 40.37
C LYS A 427 24.07 5.29 38.85
N GLY A 428 24.31 6.39 38.15
CA GLY A 428 24.36 6.44 36.69
C GLY A 428 23.48 7.54 36.11
N MET A 429 23.39 7.57 34.78
CA MET A 429 22.60 8.56 34.02
C MET A 429 21.20 8.02 33.74
N TYR A 430 20.23 8.93 33.66
CA TYR A 430 18.82 8.61 33.37
C TYR A 430 18.21 7.55 34.30
N ASN A 431 18.64 7.51 35.58
CA ASN A 431 18.22 6.49 36.55
C ASN A 431 16.70 6.38 36.66
N PHE A 432 16.01 7.51 36.87
CA PHE A 432 14.56 7.54 37.00
C PHE A 432 13.87 6.88 35.80
N PHE A 433 14.22 7.27 34.56
CA PHE A 433 13.55 6.76 33.36
C PHE A 433 13.85 5.29 33.09
N GLY A 434 15.10 4.85 33.26
CA GLY A 434 15.44 3.43 33.12
C GLY A 434 14.68 2.54 34.10
N GLN A 435 14.60 2.96 35.36
CA GLN A 435 13.83 2.25 36.39
C GLN A 435 12.33 2.33 36.16
N TYR A 436 11.81 3.45 35.68
CA TYR A 436 10.38 3.60 35.44
C TYR A 436 9.88 2.74 34.26
N ILE A 437 10.67 2.65 33.19
CA ILE A 437 10.42 1.68 32.10
C ILE A 437 10.42 0.26 32.64
N TYR A 438 11.41 -0.10 33.46
CA TYR A 438 11.48 -1.43 34.06
C TYR A 438 10.27 -1.72 34.93
N LYS A 439 9.81 -0.75 35.71
CA LYS A 439 8.60 -0.85 36.52
C LYS A 439 7.36 -1.18 35.67
N ILE A 440 7.17 -0.44 34.58
CA ILE A 440 5.98 -0.58 33.72
C ILE A 440 5.94 -1.95 33.02
N ILE A 441 7.10 -2.49 32.66
CA ILE A 441 7.21 -3.67 31.80
C ILE A 441 7.48 -4.98 32.56
N TYR A 442 8.21 -4.93 33.66
CA TYR A 442 8.72 -6.13 34.35
C TYR A 442 8.30 -6.22 35.83
N ASP A 443 8.34 -5.12 36.57
CA ASP A 443 8.09 -5.13 38.01
C ASP A 443 7.29 -3.91 38.49
N SER A 444 5.98 -4.05 38.55
CA SER A 444 5.08 -2.98 39.00
C SER A 444 5.31 -2.51 40.45
N THR A 445 6.04 -3.28 41.26
CA THR A 445 6.32 -2.95 42.68
C THR A 445 7.54 -2.06 42.85
N LEU A 446 8.41 -1.97 41.84
CA LEU A 446 9.60 -1.13 41.88
C LEU A 446 9.24 0.34 42.14
N VAL A 447 10.01 0.99 43.03
CA VAL A 447 9.93 2.43 43.28
C VAL A 447 11.14 3.11 42.63
N PRO A 448 10.96 3.82 41.49
CA PRO A 448 12.06 4.52 40.82
C PRO A 448 12.67 5.60 41.69
N ASP A 449 13.99 5.80 41.60
CA ASP A 449 14.71 6.85 42.29
C ASP A 449 14.35 8.22 41.72
N LYS A 450 13.68 9.04 42.55
CA LYS A 450 13.20 10.38 42.16
C LYS A 450 14.25 11.47 42.33
N LYS A 451 15.46 11.17 42.82
CA LYS A 451 16.51 12.19 43.04
C LYS A 451 16.85 12.99 41.80
N THR A 452 16.83 12.36 40.62
CA THR A 452 17.12 13.01 39.32
C THR A 452 15.87 13.52 38.60
N LEU A 453 14.68 13.47 39.23
CA LEU A 453 13.42 13.85 38.60
C LEU A 453 13.14 15.35 38.80
N THR A 454 13.46 16.15 37.80
CA THR A 454 13.20 17.60 37.79
C THR A 454 11.73 17.93 37.47
N MET A 455 11.33 19.18 37.74
CA MET A 455 10.00 19.67 37.33
C MET A 455 9.83 19.73 35.81
N GLU A 456 10.91 19.98 35.07
CA GLU A 456 10.92 19.96 33.61
C GLU A 456 10.64 18.55 33.08
N TYR A 457 11.31 17.53 33.62
CA TYR A 457 11.05 16.14 33.26
C TYR A 457 9.61 15.73 33.53
N LYS A 458 9.00 16.17 34.64
CA LYS A 458 7.59 15.89 34.94
C LYS A 458 6.61 16.50 33.93
N LYS A 459 6.99 17.58 33.26
CA LYS A 459 6.20 18.23 32.20
C LYS A 459 6.47 17.64 30.81
N SER A 460 7.48 16.77 30.66
CA SER A 460 7.80 16.18 29.36
C SER A 460 6.72 15.18 28.92
N ILE A 461 6.48 15.12 27.60
CA ILE A 461 5.55 14.13 27.01
C ILE A 461 5.96 12.70 27.36
N PHE A 462 7.28 12.44 27.44
CA PHE A 462 7.79 11.12 27.80
C PHE A 462 7.36 10.72 29.21
N PHE A 463 7.55 11.59 30.20
CA PHE A 463 7.08 11.32 31.57
C PHE A 463 5.55 11.15 31.62
N ARG A 464 4.78 12.02 30.96
CA ARG A 464 3.32 11.90 30.90
C ARG A 464 2.89 10.57 30.28
N SER A 465 3.61 10.10 29.25
CA SER A 465 3.36 8.81 28.61
C SER A 465 3.64 7.63 29.53
N LEU A 466 4.75 7.63 30.27
CA LEU A 466 5.08 6.57 31.22
C LEU A 466 4.06 6.52 32.37
N TYR A 467 3.66 7.69 32.88
CA TYR A 467 2.62 7.79 33.90
C TYR A 467 1.27 7.25 33.40
N PHE A 468 0.88 7.59 32.17
CA PHE A 468 -0.31 7.01 31.53
C PHE A 468 -0.19 5.48 31.43
N LEU A 469 0.93 4.96 30.93
CA LEU A 469 1.15 3.52 30.75
C LEU A 469 1.17 2.72 32.07
N GLU A 470 1.61 3.32 33.17
CA GLU A 470 1.55 2.73 34.50
C GLU A 470 0.10 2.55 34.98
N ASN A 471 -0.79 3.47 34.63
CA ASN A 471 -2.14 3.56 35.18
C ASN A 471 -3.24 3.02 34.25
N VAL A 472 -2.96 2.88 32.95
CA VAL A 472 -3.97 2.55 31.92
C VAL A 472 -4.69 1.22 32.17
N ASP A 473 -4.00 0.21 32.72
CA ASP A 473 -4.64 -1.08 33.02
C ASP A 473 -5.64 -0.98 34.18
N LYS A 474 -5.44 -0.02 35.09
CA LYS A 474 -6.29 0.19 36.28
C LYS A 474 -7.43 1.15 36.00
N LYS A 475 -7.16 2.23 35.27
CA LYS A 475 -8.09 3.35 35.04
C LYS A 475 -8.75 3.34 33.67
N GLY A 476 -8.28 2.51 32.75
CA GLY A 476 -8.61 2.60 31.33
C GLY A 476 -7.99 3.83 30.67
N ILE A 477 -8.36 4.08 29.43
CA ILE A 477 -7.96 5.27 28.67
C ILE A 477 -8.95 6.39 29.02
N ARG A 478 -8.55 7.43 29.74
CA ARG A 478 -9.46 8.54 30.12
C ARG A 478 -9.06 9.86 29.51
N LYS A 479 -10.01 10.66 29.03
CA LYS A 479 -9.76 11.95 28.36
C LYS A 479 -9.10 12.99 29.27
N ASP A 480 -9.25 12.87 30.58
CA ASP A 480 -8.67 13.78 31.58
C ASP A 480 -7.23 13.43 32.00
N GLU A 481 -6.62 12.41 31.40
CA GLU A 481 -5.20 12.10 31.61
C GLU A 481 -4.30 13.23 31.11
N ALA A 482 -3.27 13.57 31.91
CA ALA A 482 -2.37 14.69 31.62
C ALA A 482 -1.70 14.59 30.24
N LEU A 483 -1.42 13.37 29.76
CA LEU A 483 -0.89 13.14 28.41
C LEU A 483 -1.81 13.73 27.33
N PHE A 484 -3.12 13.57 27.47
CA PHE A 484 -4.10 13.98 26.46
C PHE A 484 -4.44 15.45 26.55
N THR A 485 -4.47 16.01 27.76
CA THR A 485 -4.76 17.43 27.97
C THR A 485 -3.57 18.32 27.61
N GLU A 486 -2.34 17.87 27.88
CA GLU A 486 -1.12 18.67 27.65
C GLU A 486 -0.57 18.51 26.23
N PHE A 487 -0.78 17.36 25.57
CA PHE A 487 -0.23 17.06 24.24
C PHE A 487 -1.27 16.69 23.17
N PRO A 488 -2.42 17.41 23.04
CA PRO A 488 -3.50 17.01 22.14
C PRO A 488 -3.13 17.06 20.65
N LYS A 489 -2.05 17.77 20.29
CA LYS A 489 -1.56 17.91 18.91
C LYS A 489 -0.63 16.78 18.47
N ASP A 490 -0.15 15.95 19.39
CA ASP A 490 0.63 14.78 18.99
C ASP A 490 -0.28 13.78 18.25
N PRO A 491 0.12 13.26 17.07
CA PRO A 491 -0.75 12.40 16.27
C PRO A 491 -1.21 11.13 16.99
N LEU A 492 -0.31 10.45 17.73
CA LEU A 492 -0.68 9.25 18.47
C LEU A 492 -1.58 9.59 19.66
N VAL A 493 -1.28 10.68 20.36
CA VAL A 493 -2.17 11.19 21.42
C VAL A 493 -3.56 11.47 20.87
N TYR A 494 -3.67 12.21 19.76
CA TYR A 494 -4.95 12.48 19.11
C TYR A 494 -5.71 11.19 18.80
N MET A 495 -5.04 10.19 18.23
CA MET A 495 -5.64 8.88 17.94
C MET A 495 -6.10 8.16 19.20
N LEU A 496 -5.31 8.20 20.29
CA LEU A 496 -5.70 7.60 21.58
C LEU A 496 -6.90 8.31 22.20
N THR A 497 -7.05 9.62 22.02
CA THR A 497 -8.22 10.36 22.53
C THR A 497 -9.54 9.94 21.88
N GLN A 498 -9.51 9.39 20.66
CA GLN A 498 -10.72 8.89 19.98
C GLN A 498 -11.35 7.70 20.72
N VAL A 499 -10.52 6.90 21.40
CA VAL A 499 -10.94 5.74 22.20
C VAL A 499 -10.91 6.00 23.71
N ALA A 500 -10.59 7.22 24.12
CA ALA A 500 -10.57 7.63 25.51
C ALA A 500 -11.99 7.87 26.03
N ARG A 501 -12.24 7.42 27.27
CA ARG A 501 -13.50 7.57 28.00
C ARG A 501 -13.61 8.97 28.59
N GLU A 502 -14.80 9.55 28.54
CA GLU A 502 -15.11 10.83 29.19
C GLU A 502 -15.32 10.65 30.69
N LYS A 503 -15.15 11.75 31.44
CA LYS A 503 -15.47 11.77 32.86
C LYS A 503 -16.99 11.52 32.99
N ASP A 504 -17.36 10.53 33.78
CA ASP A 504 -18.76 10.13 34.05
C ASP A 504 -19.50 9.47 32.86
N GLU A 505 -18.81 9.11 31.79
CA GLU A 505 -19.39 8.35 30.68
C GLU A 505 -19.75 6.93 31.12
N SER A 506 -21.00 6.49 30.96
CA SER A 506 -21.41 5.11 31.25
C SER A 506 -20.80 4.11 30.26
N ASP A 507 -20.74 2.82 30.62
CA ASP A 507 -20.23 1.78 29.72
C ASP A 507 -21.02 1.72 28.41
N TYR A 508 -22.34 1.89 28.47
CA TYR A 508 -23.21 1.92 27.29
C TYR A 508 -22.86 3.09 26.36
N GLN A 509 -22.73 4.31 26.91
CA GLN A 509 -22.36 5.50 26.14
C GLN A 509 -20.97 5.35 25.51
N TYR A 510 -20.00 4.86 26.28
CA TYR A 510 -18.64 4.61 25.83
C TYR A 510 -18.59 3.63 24.66
N ILE A 511 -19.23 2.47 24.80
CA ILE A 511 -19.26 1.45 23.76
C ILE A 511 -20.02 1.94 22.52
N SER A 512 -21.16 2.62 22.68
CA SER A 512 -21.90 3.19 21.53
C SER A 512 -21.04 4.19 20.76
N ARG A 513 -20.44 5.17 21.45
CA ARG A 513 -19.61 6.21 20.83
C ARG A 513 -18.38 5.62 20.16
N ILE A 514 -17.67 4.70 20.82
CA ILE A 514 -16.51 4.05 20.19
C ILE A 514 -16.94 3.23 19.00
N GLN A 515 -18.07 2.55 19.05
CA GLN A 515 -18.58 1.88 17.87
C GLN A 515 -18.90 2.88 16.76
N ASP A 516 -19.36 4.10 17.04
CA ASP A 516 -19.62 5.11 15.98
C ASP A 516 -18.32 5.70 15.41
N ASN A 517 -17.30 5.86 16.25
CA ASN A 517 -15.99 6.41 15.89
C ASN A 517 -15.03 5.37 15.29
N MET A 518 -15.16 4.10 15.67
CA MET A 518 -14.52 2.98 15.00
C MET A 518 -15.39 2.60 13.81
N PRO A 519 -14.88 2.61 12.57
CA PRO A 519 -15.72 2.38 11.39
C PRO A 519 -16.58 1.10 11.52
N ARG A 520 -17.93 1.24 11.58
CA ARG A 520 -18.86 0.08 11.70
C ARG A 520 -19.03 -0.71 10.40
N VAL A 521 -18.71 -0.06 9.29
CA VAL A 521 -18.73 -0.63 7.94
C VAL A 521 -17.32 -0.48 7.39
N TYR A 522 -16.58 -1.58 7.39
CA TYR A 522 -15.39 -1.71 6.59
C TYR A 522 -15.83 -2.28 5.24
N ASN A 523 -15.68 -1.50 4.16
CA ASN A 523 -16.03 -1.92 2.82
C ASN A 523 -15.40 -3.28 2.50
N ASN A 524 -16.21 -4.25 2.07
CA ASN A 524 -15.75 -5.56 1.59
C ASN A 524 -15.11 -5.46 0.20
#